data_AF-A0A8S3SI68-F1
#
_entry.id   AF-A0A8S3SI68-F1
#
_cell.length_a   1.000
_cell.length_b   1.000
_cell.length_c   1.000
_cell.angle_alpha   90.00
_cell.angle_beta   90.00
_cell.angle_gamma   90.00
#
_symmetry.space_group_name_H-M   'P 1'
#
loop_
_entity.id
_entity.type
_entity.pdbx_description
1 polymer ?
#
loop_
_entity_poly.entity_id
_entity_poly.type
_entity_poly.pdbx_seq_one_letter_code
_entity_poly.pdbx_strand_id
1 'polypeptide(L)'
;MGELMPTVCVPLDIQLMQRAEEGMKIMSIKEIEEINSANGVMVLTQSQLTTFLKIQHALGKYIYFNEGPLNKYAVIDPTYLVEVLRSVVTEEEFWPKTEDIRNIYVILRDKGILTKADLLKLWEQEEYRSLEGYKDYMIKMLIHLDILIEPRSSFLSEIQVPENEIFYLVPCMIKQPAKGQTSKSTLVST
;
A
#
# COMPACT_ATOMS: atom_id res chain seq x y z
N MET A 1 8.28 -27.66 -9.64
CA MET A 1 7.33 -28.71 -9.25
C MET A 1 5.96 -28.05 -9.22
N GLY A 2 5.01 -28.51 -10.04
CA GLY A 2 3.67 -27.95 -10.10
C GLY A 2 2.82 -28.55 -8.99
N GLU A 3 2.52 -27.79 -7.95
CA GLU A 3 1.49 -28.18 -7.00
C GLU A 3 0.15 -28.15 -7.72
N LEU A 4 -0.52 -29.30 -7.81
CA LEU A 4 -1.87 -29.40 -8.37
C LEU A 4 -2.80 -28.62 -7.45
N MET A 5 -3.21 -27.42 -7.89
CA MET A 5 -4.28 -26.68 -7.25
C MET A 5 -5.51 -27.59 -7.16
N PRO A 6 -6.11 -27.75 -5.97
CA PRO A 6 -7.32 -28.56 -5.84
C PRO A 6 -8.37 -28.07 -6.83
N THR A 7 -8.92 -28.98 -7.65
CA THR A 7 -9.91 -28.66 -8.70
C THR A 7 -11.12 -27.90 -8.15
N VAL A 8 -11.42 -28.08 -6.86
CA VAL A 8 -12.48 -27.38 -6.11
C VAL A 8 -12.27 -25.86 -6.04
N CYS A 9 -11.04 -25.38 -6.15
CA CYS A 9 -10.71 -23.96 -6.09
C CYS A 9 -10.79 -23.25 -7.45
N VAL A 10 -10.79 -24.01 -8.55
CA VAL A 10 -10.74 -23.47 -9.91
C VAL A 10 -11.95 -22.60 -10.25
N PRO A 11 -13.21 -22.97 -9.94
CA PRO A 11 -14.37 -22.14 -10.28
C PRO A 11 -14.36 -20.78 -9.61
N LEU A 12 -13.90 -20.71 -8.35
CA LEU A 12 -13.75 -19.45 -7.64
C LEU A 12 -12.60 -18.62 -8.22
N ASP A 13 -11.46 -19.24 -8.53
CA ASP A 13 -10.32 -18.53 -9.13
C ASP A 13 -10.67 -17.88 -10.46
N ILE A 14 -11.41 -18.60 -11.33
CA ILE A 14 -11.87 -18.07 -12.62
C ILE A 14 -12.78 -16.85 -12.42
N GLN A 15 -13.71 -16.91 -11.46
CA GLN A 15 -14.61 -15.77 -11.22
C GLN A 15 -13.89 -14.56 -10.65
N LEU A 16 -12.96 -14.75 -9.72
CA LEU A 16 -12.16 -13.64 -9.19
C LEU A 16 -11.29 -13.02 -10.28
N MET A 17 -10.72 -13.83 -11.16
CA MET A 17 -9.98 -13.37 -12.35
C MET A 17 -10.87 -12.55 -13.29
N GLN A 18 -12.09 -13.01 -13.58
CA GLN A 18 -13.06 -12.26 -14.41
C GLN A 18 -13.40 -10.91 -13.78
N ARG A 19 -13.62 -10.84 -12.46
CA ARG A 19 -13.86 -9.56 -11.77
C ARG A 19 -12.67 -8.61 -11.87
N ALA A 20 -11.45 -9.14 -11.79
CA ALA A 20 -10.24 -8.35 -11.99
C ALA A 20 -10.15 -7.80 -13.42
N GLU A 21 -10.47 -8.63 -14.42
CA GLU A 21 -10.52 -8.24 -15.84
C GLU A 21 -11.62 -7.19 -16.12
N GLU A 22 -12.74 -7.23 -15.39
CA GLU A 22 -13.80 -6.21 -15.41
C GLU A 22 -13.38 -4.89 -14.74
N GLY A 23 -12.17 -4.82 -14.19
CA GLY A 23 -11.58 -3.61 -13.60
C GLY A 23 -11.71 -3.53 -12.09
N MET A 24 -12.27 -4.54 -11.41
CA MET A 24 -12.34 -4.56 -9.96
C MET A 24 -10.95 -4.86 -9.37
N LYS A 25 -10.44 -3.98 -8.51
CA LYS A 25 -9.09 -4.11 -7.94
C LYS A 25 -9.08 -4.73 -6.55
N ILE A 26 -10.07 -4.39 -5.74
CA ILE A 26 -10.22 -4.82 -4.36
C ILE A 26 -11.61 -5.42 -4.20
N MET A 27 -11.71 -6.49 -3.42
CA MET A 27 -12.98 -7.11 -3.07
C MET A 27 -13.03 -7.38 -1.57
N SER A 28 -14.18 -7.19 -0.96
CA SER A 28 -14.39 -7.59 0.44
C SER A 28 -14.45 -9.12 0.55
N ILE A 29 -14.01 -9.65 1.69
CA ILE A 29 -14.10 -11.10 1.92
C ILE A 29 -15.55 -11.58 1.89
N LYS A 30 -16.51 -10.73 2.27
CA LYS A 30 -17.94 -11.05 2.17
C LYS A 30 -18.40 -11.25 0.72
N GLU A 31 -17.98 -10.37 -0.19
CA GLU A 31 -18.30 -10.53 -1.62
C GLU A 31 -17.66 -11.81 -2.18
N ILE A 32 -16.44 -12.16 -1.74
CA ILE A 32 -15.79 -13.42 -2.12
C ILE A 32 -16.58 -14.63 -1.57
N GLU A 33 -17.06 -14.56 -0.33
CA GLU A 33 -17.92 -15.57 0.29
C GLU A 33 -19.25 -15.75 -0.46
N GLU A 34 -19.84 -14.65 -0.93
CA GLU A 34 -21.07 -14.65 -1.74
C GLU A 34 -20.83 -15.31 -3.10
N ILE A 35 -19.74 -14.98 -3.80
CA ILE A 35 -19.34 -15.64 -5.06
C ILE A 35 -19.11 -17.14 -4.82
N ASN A 36 -18.40 -17.48 -3.75
CA ASN A 36 -18.15 -18.88 -3.38
C ASN A 36 -19.45 -19.63 -3.06
N SER A 37 -20.42 -18.99 -2.42
CA SER A 37 -21.71 -19.60 -2.10
C SER A 37 -22.63 -19.74 -3.31
N ALA A 38 -22.51 -18.83 -4.28
CA ALA A 38 -23.22 -18.90 -5.56
C ALA A 38 -22.69 -20.03 -6.48
N ASN A 39 -21.48 -20.54 -6.21
CA ASN A 39 -20.94 -21.69 -6.93
C ASN A 39 -21.69 -22.99 -6.58
N GLY A 40 -22.71 -23.31 -7.37
CA GLY A 40 -23.53 -24.50 -7.18
C GLY A 40 -22.84 -25.86 -7.38
N VAL A 41 -21.54 -25.89 -7.70
CA VAL A 41 -20.78 -27.14 -7.95
C VAL A 41 -20.02 -27.60 -6.71
N MET A 42 -19.25 -26.73 -6.07
CA MET A 42 -18.54 -27.00 -4.80
C MET A 42 -18.27 -25.68 -4.08
N VAL A 43 -18.87 -25.52 -2.90
CA VAL A 43 -18.70 -24.35 -2.04
C VAL A 43 -17.56 -24.63 -1.06
N LEU A 44 -16.55 -23.75 -1.03
CA LEU A 44 -15.47 -23.85 -0.04
C LEU A 44 -16.01 -23.49 1.34
N THR A 45 -15.65 -24.27 2.36
CA THR A 45 -15.84 -23.85 3.75
C THR A 45 -14.99 -22.61 4.07
N GLN A 46 -15.31 -21.88 5.14
CA GLN A 46 -14.54 -20.69 5.53
C GLN A 46 -13.03 -20.96 5.70
N SER A 47 -12.68 -22.11 6.27
CA SER A 47 -11.28 -22.52 6.45
C SER A 47 -10.59 -22.78 5.09
N GLN A 48 -11.30 -23.44 4.17
CA GLN A 48 -10.80 -23.68 2.82
C GLN A 48 -10.69 -22.39 2.01
N LEU A 49 -11.64 -21.46 2.15
CA LEU A 49 -11.59 -20.17 1.50
C LEU A 49 -10.39 -19.33 1.99
N THR A 50 -10.18 -19.30 3.31
CA THR A 50 -9.01 -18.64 3.91
C THR A 50 -7.71 -19.27 3.40
N THR A 51 -7.66 -20.60 3.33
CA THR A 51 -6.49 -21.34 2.81
C THR A 51 -6.26 -21.03 1.34
N PHE A 52 -7.33 -21.01 0.54
CA PHE A 52 -7.29 -20.62 -0.87
C PHE A 52 -6.69 -19.22 -1.03
N LEU A 53 -7.20 -18.21 -0.32
CA LEU A 53 -6.69 -16.84 -0.41
C LEU A 53 -5.22 -16.74 0.02
N LYS A 54 -4.80 -17.47 1.05
CA LYS A 54 -3.38 -17.55 1.46
C LYS A 54 -2.50 -18.17 0.39
N ILE A 55 -2.95 -19.24 -0.28
CA ILE A 55 -2.22 -19.87 -1.38
C ILE A 55 -2.12 -18.88 -2.56
N GLN A 56 -3.22 -18.24 -2.96
CA GLN A 56 -3.19 -17.27 -4.06
C GLN A 56 -2.30 -16.07 -3.72
N HIS A 57 -2.26 -15.67 -2.45
CA HIS A 57 -1.34 -14.65 -1.96
C HIS A 57 0.12 -15.08 -2.08
N ALA A 58 0.46 -16.29 -1.64
CA ALA A 58 1.80 -16.83 -1.78
C ALA A 58 2.25 -16.97 -3.25
N LEU A 59 1.30 -17.19 -4.16
CA LEU A 59 1.54 -17.22 -5.61
C LEU A 59 1.63 -15.83 -6.25
N GLY A 60 1.38 -14.75 -5.48
CA GLY A 60 1.38 -13.38 -5.99
C GLY A 60 0.20 -13.07 -6.92
N LYS A 61 -0.84 -13.92 -6.95
CA LYS A 61 -2.04 -13.70 -7.75
C LYS A 61 -3.00 -12.70 -7.10
N TYR A 62 -3.12 -12.76 -5.78
CA TYR A 62 -3.93 -11.84 -4.97
C TYR A 62 -3.10 -11.30 -3.80
N ILE A 63 -3.56 -10.25 -3.14
CA ILE A 63 -2.96 -9.77 -1.89
C ILE A 63 -3.98 -9.91 -0.77
N TYR A 64 -3.67 -10.77 0.19
CA TYR A 64 -4.55 -11.08 1.30
C TYR A 64 -3.76 -11.28 2.58
N PHE A 65 -4.15 -10.54 3.62
CA PHE A 65 -3.57 -10.65 4.95
C PHE A 65 -4.64 -11.12 5.93
N ASN A 66 -4.40 -12.25 6.59
CA ASN A 66 -5.33 -12.83 7.56
C ASN A 66 -5.11 -12.24 8.97
N GLU A 67 -4.92 -10.92 9.07
CA GLU A 67 -4.52 -10.25 10.30
C GLU A 67 -5.27 -8.93 10.50
N GLY A 68 -5.79 -8.76 11.72
CA GLY A 68 -6.39 -7.51 12.19
C GLY A 68 -7.39 -6.89 11.19
N PRO A 69 -7.29 -5.58 10.91
CA PRO A 69 -8.21 -4.89 10.00
C PRO A 69 -7.99 -5.22 8.51
N LEU A 70 -6.89 -5.88 8.15
CA LEU A 70 -6.57 -6.20 6.75
C LEU A 70 -7.31 -7.44 6.25
N ASN A 71 -7.84 -8.27 7.14
CA ASN A 71 -8.60 -9.48 6.80
C ASN A 71 -9.98 -9.21 6.17
N LYS A 72 -10.38 -7.93 6.03
CA LYS A 72 -11.69 -7.53 5.51
C LYS A 72 -11.75 -7.52 3.98
N TYR A 73 -10.61 -7.39 3.32
CA TYR A 73 -10.52 -7.24 1.88
C TYR A 73 -9.36 -8.08 1.33
N ALA A 74 -9.47 -8.43 0.05
CA ALA A 74 -8.37 -8.93 -0.75
C ALA A 74 -8.17 -8.01 -1.95
N VAL A 75 -6.92 -7.72 -2.31
CA VAL A 75 -6.59 -7.10 -3.59
C VAL A 75 -6.56 -8.23 -4.62
N ILE A 76 -7.53 -8.23 -5.52
CA ILE A 76 -7.66 -9.27 -6.55
C ILE A 76 -6.87 -8.93 -7.82
N ASP A 77 -6.40 -7.68 -7.94
CA ASP A 77 -5.45 -7.26 -8.94
C ASP A 77 -4.18 -6.67 -8.26
N PRO A 78 -3.10 -7.47 -8.11
CA PRO A 78 -1.88 -7.04 -7.43
C PRO A 78 -1.18 -5.84 -8.08
N THR A 79 -1.40 -5.56 -9.37
CA THR A 79 -0.80 -4.38 -10.01
C THR A 79 -1.29 -3.10 -9.36
N TYR A 80 -2.46 -3.13 -8.75
CA TYR A 80 -3.03 -2.00 -8.05
C TYR A 80 -2.21 -1.58 -6.83
N LEU A 81 -1.62 -2.52 -6.09
CA LEU A 81 -0.70 -2.18 -5.01
C LEU A 81 0.55 -1.47 -5.56
N VAL A 82 1.04 -1.89 -6.73
CA VAL A 82 2.19 -1.23 -7.37
C VAL A 82 1.86 0.22 -7.72
N GLU A 83 0.67 0.49 -8.23
CA GLU A 83 0.20 1.86 -8.49
C GLU A 83 0.13 2.70 -7.21
N VAL A 84 -0.42 2.15 -6.13
CA VAL A 84 -0.46 2.81 -4.83
C VAL A 84 0.94 3.07 -4.28
N LEU A 85 1.86 2.10 -4.38
CA LEU A 85 3.26 2.29 -3.98
C LEU A 85 3.90 3.43 -4.75
N ARG A 86 3.67 3.49 -6.07
CA ARG A 86 4.21 4.57 -6.91
C ARG A 86 3.75 5.95 -6.46
N SER A 87 2.54 6.09 -5.92
CA SER A 87 2.09 7.39 -5.38
C SER A 87 2.95 7.92 -4.22
N VAL A 88 3.67 7.02 -3.52
CA VAL A 88 4.45 7.36 -2.32
C VAL A 88 5.96 7.36 -2.60
N VAL A 89 6.47 6.34 -3.30
CA VAL A 89 7.92 6.09 -3.39
C VAL A 89 8.56 6.42 -4.75
N THR A 90 7.83 7.11 -5.63
CA THR A 90 8.34 7.43 -6.97
C THR A 90 9.20 8.69 -7.01
N GLU A 91 10.11 8.75 -7.99
CA GLU A 91 10.91 9.93 -8.33
C GLU A 91 10.05 11.15 -8.70
N GLU A 92 10.59 12.34 -8.42
CA GLU A 92 9.93 13.65 -8.61
C GLU A 92 9.33 13.83 -10.01
N GLU A 93 10.01 13.31 -11.04
CA GLU A 93 9.61 13.50 -12.43
C GLU A 93 8.27 12.85 -12.80
N PHE A 94 7.82 11.87 -12.00
CA PHE A 94 6.54 11.21 -12.17
C PHE A 94 5.45 11.74 -11.22
N TRP A 95 5.78 12.70 -10.35
CA TRP A 95 4.78 13.30 -9.47
C TRP A 95 3.94 14.35 -10.22
N PRO A 96 2.66 14.52 -9.84
CA PRO A 96 1.84 15.61 -10.37
C PRO A 96 2.52 16.97 -10.15
N LYS A 97 2.51 17.81 -11.20
CA LYS A 97 3.28 19.07 -11.23
C LYS A 97 2.59 20.26 -10.55
N THR A 98 1.48 20.04 -9.83
CA THR A 98 0.77 21.10 -9.10
C THR A 98 1.61 21.60 -7.91
N GLU A 99 1.50 22.89 -7.60
CA GLU A 99 2.36 23.54 -6.60
C GLU A 99 2.22 22.91 -5.20
N ASP A 100 0.99 22.56 -4.81
CA ASP A 100 0.71 21.89 -3.56
C ASP A 100 1.38 20.51 -3.45
N ILE A 101 1.37 19.71 -4.53
CA ILE A 101 1.95 18.36 -4.54
C ILE A 101 3.48 18.42 -4.55
N ARG A 102 4.07 19.45 -5.19
CA ARG A 102 5.51 19.68 -5.12
C ARG A 102 5.98 19.94 -3.69
N ASN A 103 5.22 20.71 -2.90
CA ASN A 103 5.58 20.97 -1.51
C ASN A 103 5.57 19.69 -0.67
N ILE A 104 4.60 18.81 -0.88
CA ILE A 104 4.55 17.47 -0.26
C ILE A 104 5.81 16.68 -0.63
N TYR A 105 6.16 16.63 -1.91
CA TYR A 105 7.35 15.91 -2.37
C TYR A 105 8.64 16.41 -1.72
N VAL A 106 8.82 17.74 -1.63
CA VAL A 106 10.01 18.32 -0.99
C VAL A 106 10.13 17.89 0.47
N ILE A 107 9.03 17.95 1.23
CA ILE A 107 9.01 17.52 2.64
C ILE A 107 9.32 16.02 2.74
N LEU A 108 8.67 15.21 1.90
CA LEU A 108 8.88 13.77 1.86
C LEU A 108 10.34 13.40 1.51
N ARG A 109 10.93 14.07 0.52
CA ARG A 109 12.31 13.85 0.09
C ARG A 109 13.32 14.27 1.16
N ASP A 110 13.10 15.41 1.79
CA ASP A 110 14.08 16.01 2.70
C ASP A 110 14.00 15.45 4.12
N LYS A 111 12.78 15.09 4.57
CA LYS A 111 12.53 14.62 5.93
C LYS A 111 12.06 13.17 6.01
N GLY A 112 11.63 12.56 4.91
CA GLY A 112 11.01 11.24 4.93
C GLY A 112 9.67 11.23 5.68
N ILE A 113 8.96 12.36 5.71
CA ILE A 113 7.70 12.52 6.46
C ILE A 113 6.56 12.73 5.48
N LEU A 114 5.43 12.08 5.75
CA LEU A 114 4.19 12.25 5.01
C LEU A 114 3.01 12.30 5.97
N THR A 115 2.17 13.33 5.93
CA THR A 115 0.97 13.34 6.76
C THR A 115 -0.14 12.51 6.13
N LYS A 116 -1.13 12.10 6.93
CA LYS A 116 -2.33 11.45 6.39
C LYS A 116 -3.05 12.38 5.42
N ALA A 117 -3.10 13.68 5.70
CA ALA A 117 -3.70 14.66 4.80
C ALA A 117 -2.95 14.73 3.45
N ASP A 118 -1.62 14.69 3.48
CA ASP A 118 -0.80 14.64 2.27
C ASP A 118 -1.11 13.41 1.41
N LEU A 119 -1.18 12.22 2.02
CA LEU A 119 -1.56 10.97 1.33
C LEU A 119 -2.94 11.08 0.69
N LEU A 120 -3.93 11.57 1.44
CA LEU A 120 -5.29 11.70 0.92
C LEU A 120 -5.34 12.68 -0.25
N LYS A 121 -4.58 13.79 -0.18
CA LYS A 121 -4.46 14.79 -1.25
C LYS A 121 -3.77 14.23 -2.49
N LEU A 122 -2.72 13.42 -2.31
CA LEU A 122 -2.09 12.69 -3.43
C LEU A 122 -3.09 11.76 -4.12
N TRP A 123 -3.99 11.15 -3.35
CA TRP A 123 -5.03 10.24 -3.86
C TRP A 123 -6.33 10.94 -4.29
N GLU A 124 -6.36 12.27 -4.37
CA GLU A 124 -7.46 13.01 -5.01
C GLU A 124 -7.32 13.06 -6.55
N GLN A 125 -6.17 12.67 -7.09
CA GLN A 125 -5.95 12.62 -8.54
C GLN A 125 -6.83 11.54 -9.18
N GLU A 126 -7.25 11.75 -10.44
CA GLU A 126 -8.16 10.85 -11.16
C GLU A 126 -7.61 9.42 -11.26
N GLU A 127 -6.29 9.26 -11.38
CA GLU A 127 -5.62 7.96 -11.42
C GLU A 127 -5.79 7.12 -10.14
N TYR A 128 -6.09 7.76 -9.01
CA TYR A 128 -6.32 7.10 -7.71
C TYR A 128 -7.79 7.06 -7.31
N ARG A 129 -8.71 7.43 -8.21
CA ARG A 129 -10.14 7.49 -7.91
C ARG A 129 -10.72 6.16 -7.43
N SER A 130 -10.17 5.04 -7.91
CA SER A 130 -10.53 3.69 -7.47
C SER A 130 -10.15 3.39 -6.01
N LEU A 131 -9.34 4.23 -5.35
CA LEU A 131 -9.04 4.11 -3.92
C LEU A 131 -10.18 4.63 -3.05
N GLU A 132 -11.15 5.34 -3.63
CA GLU A 132 -12.28 5.88 -2.89
C GLU A 132 -13.02 4.75 -2.16
N GLY A 133 -13.24 4.93 -0.84
CA GLY A 133 -13.75 3.87 0.04
C GLY A 133 -12.71 2.88 0.59
N TYR A 134 -11.49 2.84 0.05
CA TYR A 134 -10.41 1.93 0.46
C TYR A 134 -9.14 2.64 0.98
N LYS A 135 -9.10 3.97 1.02
CA LYS A 135 -7.93 4.77 1.45
C LYS A 135 -7.35 4.33 2.79
N ASP A 136 -8.20 4.18 3.82
CA ASP A 136 -7.74 3.73 5.15
C ASP A 136 -7.23 2.28 5.16
N TYR A 137 -7.81 1.41 4.34
CA TYR A 137 -7.32 0.04 4.17
C TYR A 137 -5.95 0.03 3.51
N MET A 138 -5.75 0.86 2.48
CA MET A 138 -4.47 0.98 1.79
C MET A 138 -3.37 1.58 2.65
N ILE A 139 -3.66 2.59 3.47
CA ILE A 139 -2.70 3.10 4.45
C ILE A 139 -2.25 1.97 5.40
N LYS A 140 -3.20 1.21 5.96
CA LYS A 140 -2.87 0.07 6.83
C LYS A 140 -2.06 -1.01 6.13
N MET A 141 -2.31 -1.23 4.84
CA MET A 141 -1.54 -2.17 4.03
C MET A 141 -0.11 -1.69 3.83
N LEU A 142 0.09 -0.41 3.50
CA LEU A 142 1.41 0.18 3.37
C LEU A 142 2.19 0.16 4.69
N ILE A 143 1.50 0.29 5.82
CA ILE A 143 2.10 0.13 7.16
C ILE A 143 2.51 -1.32 7.40
N HIS A 144 1.64 -2.28 7.09
CA HIS A 144 1.95 -3.70 7.25
C HIS A 144 3.10 -4.19 6.37
N LEU A 145 3.33 -3.52 5.24
CA LEU A 145 4.44 -3.78 4.32
C LEU A 145 5.70 -2.97 4.64
N ASP A 146 5.74 -2.28 5.78
CA ASP A 146 6.84 -1.41 6.24
C ASP A 146 7.22 -0.29 5.25
N ILE A 147 6.30 0.10 4.37
CA ILE A 147 6.46 1.23 3.44
C ILE A 147 6.22 2.54 4.18
N LEU A 148 5.18 2.56 5.01
CA LEU A 148 4.87 3.63 5.95
C LEU A 148 5.15 3.14 7.37
N ILE A 149 5.79 3.97 8.20
CA ILE A 149 6.00 3.66 9.61
C ILE A 149 5.22 4.65 10.46
N GLU A 150 4.39 4.13 11.37
CA GLU A 150 3.78 4.94 12.42
C GLU A 150 4.84 5.26 13.49
N PRO A 151 5.21 6.54 13.68
CA PRO A 151 6.20 6.91 14.66
C PRO A 151 5.66 6.69 16.07
N ARG A 152 6.54 6.22 16.97
CA ARG A 152 6.20 6.12 18.40
C ARG A 152 6.05 7.52 18.98
N SER A 153 5.16 7.68 19.96
CA SER A 153 4.87 8.97 20.62
C SER A 153 6.10 9.71 21.16
N SER A 154 7.17 8.99 21.50
CA SER A 154 8.44 9.57 21.95
C SER A 154 9.25 10.29 20.86
N PHE A 155 9.01 10.01 19.57
CA PHE A 155 9.67 10.68 18.45
C PHE A 155 8.98 11.99 18.03
N LEU A 156 7.76 12.24 18.53
CA LEU A 156 6.96 13.40 18.15
C LEU A 156 7.60 14.73 18.60
N SER A 157 8.34 14.74 19.72
CA SER A 157 8.98 15.96 20.23
C SER A 157 10.13 16.49 19.39
N GLU A 158 10.71 15.66 18.53
CA GLU A 158 11.84 16.03 17.66
C GLU A 158 11.39 16.46 16.26
N ILE A 159 10.12 16.18 15.91
CA ILE A 159 9.57 16.39 14.58
C ILE A 159 8.57 17.54 14.66
N GLN A 160 8.80 18.60 13.85
CA GLN A 160 7.91 19.76 13.75
C GLN A 160 6.63 19.43 12.94
N VAL A 161 5.83 18.48 13.40
CA VAL A 161 4.49 18.19 12.88
C VAL A 161 3.48 18.67 13.94
N PRO A 162 2.35 19.30 13.54
CA PRO A 162 1.34 19.73 14.51
C PRO A 162 0.87 18.58 15.42
N GLU A 163 0.69 18.85 16.72
CA GLU A 163 0.40 17.83 17.76
C GLU A 163 -0.85 16.97 17.50
N ASN A 164 -1.72 17.36 16.57
CA ASN A 164 -2.97 16.67 16.24
C ASN A 164 -2.99 16.03 14.85
N GLU A 165 -1.86 16.04 14.13
CA GLU A 165 -1.80 15.52 12.78
C GLU A 165 -1.19 14.11 12.75
N ILE A 166 -1.92 13.16 12.15
CA ILE A 166 -1.41 11.81 11.92
C ILE A 166 -0.39 11.89 10.80
N PHE A 167 0.83 11.41 11.05
CA PHE A 167 1.87 11.31 10.04
C PHE A 167 2.60 9.99 10.08
N TYR A 168 3.31 9.73 8.99
CA TYR A 168 4.05 8.51 8.74
C TYR A 168 5.49 8.86 8.34
N LEU A 169 6.42 7.99 8.71
CA LEU A 169 7.77 8.00 8.16
C LEU A 169 7.82 7.13 6.91
N VAL A 170 8.59 7.55 5.92
CA VAL A 170 8.80 6.85 4.64
C VAL A 170 10.30 6.58 4.48
N PRO A 171 10.82 5.49 5.06
CA PRO A 171 12.26 5.27 5.21
C PRO A 171 13.03 5.25 3.88
N CYS A 172 12.40 4.71 2.82
CA CYS A 172 13.01 4.60 1.49
C CYS A 172 13.24 5.96 0.81
N MET A 173 12.60 7.03 1.27
CA MET A 173 12.78 8.38 0.74
C MET A 173 13.88 9.18 1.46
N ILE A 174 14.36 8.70 2.61
CA ILE A 174 15.41 9.38 3.40
C ILE A 174 16.76 9.20 2.70
N LYS A 175 17.22 10.25 2.01
CA LYS A 175 18.58 10.28 1.46
C LYS A 175 19.58 10.46 2.60
N GLN A 176 20.38 9.44 2.90
CA GLN A 176 21.55 9.65 3.76
C GLN A 176 22.46 10.71 3.13
N PRO A 177 22.93 11.73 3.86
CA PRO A 177 23.97 12.60 3.34
C PRO A 177 25.18 11.72 3.02
N ALA A 178 25.66 11.80 1.76
CA ALA A 178 26.85 11.09 1.35
C ALA A 178 28.00 11.43 2.31
N LYS A 179 28.44 10.46 3.11
CA LYS A 179 29.64 10.60 3.96
C LYS A 179 30.84 10.79 3.02
N GLY A 180 31.18 12.03 2.68
CA GLY A 180 32.25 12.29 1.71
C GLY A 180 32.60 13.75 1.39
N GLN A 181 32.06 14.76 2.08
CA GLN A 181 32.57 16.14 1.96
C GLN A 181 32.82 16.74 3.35
N THR A 182 33.92 16.33 3.95
CA THR A 182 34.61 17.14 4.95
C THR A 182 35.17 18.38 4.25
N SER A 183 34.41 19.47 4.27
CA SER A 183 34.93 20.80 3.97
C SER A 183 36.08 21.10 4.94
N LYS A 184 37.33 21.04 4.44
CA LYS A 184 38.48 21.63 5.11
C LYS A 184 38.24 23.13 5.18
N SER A 185 37.74 23.60 6.32
CA SER A 185 37.83 25.01 6.69
C SER A 185 39.31 25.34 6.87
N THR A 186 39.87 26.04 5.87
CA THR A 186 41.18 26.66 5.98
C THR A 186 41.00 27.93 6.80
N LEU A 187 41.44 27.89 8.05
CA LEU A 187 41.64 29.08 8.87
C LEU A 187 42.68 29.96 8.19
N VAL A 188 42.25 31.10 7.65
CA VAL A 188 43.14 32.19 7.28
C VAL A 188 43.38 33.01 8.54
N SER A 189 44.58 32.85 9.12
CA SER A 189 45.10 33.74 10.15
C SER A 189 45.67 34.99 9.47
N THR A 190 45.15 36.16 9.85
CA THR A 190 45.88 37.43 9.77
C THR A 190 45.66 38.18 11.06
#